data_AF-A0A9D7EI75-F1
#
_entry.id   AF-A0A9D7EI75-F1
#
_cell.length_a   1.000
_cell.length_b   1.000
_cell.length_c   1.000
_cell.angle_alpha   90.00
_cell.angle_beta   90.00
_cell.angle_gamma   90.00
#
_symmetry.space_group_name_H-M   'P 1'
#
loop_
_entity.id
_entity.type
_entity.pdbx_description
1 polymer ?
#
loop_
_entity_poly.entity_id
_entity_poly.type
_entity_poly.pdbx_seq_one_letter_code
_entity_poly.pdbx_strand_id
1 'polypeptide(L)'
;MNDAKRGPLLETLLRLQGGLFDSPASIDEERISQLLQWSVDQVRKTLMDLRRMDVLTYHARNDAPLVTLLVPRRDAHRLTLDPRSLADREKRAIDRANAMIAYCAPTNACREGHLLRYFGEAVTRTCGRCDRCTRRERSERSNDPGIDPSDIELLRWEADHRIPS
;
A
#
# COMPACT_ATOMS: atom_id res chain seq x y z
N MET A 1 22.34 -49.53 12.34
CA MET A 1 21.47 -48.59 13.10
C MET A 1 20.21 -48.40 12.27
N ASN A 2 19.28 -49.35 12.36
CA ASN A 2 18.08 -49.41 11.51
C ASN A 2 16.97 -48.58 12.12
N ASP A 3 16.86 -47.32 11.74
CA ASP A 3 15.66 -46.53 12.05
C ASP A 3 14.49 -47.10 11.24
N ALA A 4 13.69 -47.97 11.87
CA ALA A 4 12.55 -48.67 11.27
C ALA A 4 11.52 -47.75 10.61
N LYS A 5 11.53 -46.44 10.96
CA LYS A 5 10.65 -45.42 10.39
C LYS A 5 11.29 -44.57 9.29
N ARG A 6 12.60 -44.63 9.06
CA ARG A 6 13.29 -43.76 8.08
C ARG A 6 13.78 -44.54 6.87
N GLY A 7 14.21 -45.78 7.07
CA GLY A 7 14.62 -46.70 6.01
C GLY A 7 13.58 -46.86 4.89
N PRO A 8 12.29 -47.13 5.20
CA PRO A 8 11.26 -47.31 4.18
C PRO A 8 11.06 -46.09 3.28
N LEU A 9 11.15 -44.87 3.84
CA LEU A 9 11.04 -43.63 3.10
C LEU A 9 12.21 -43.44 2.13
N LEU A 10 13.43 -43.65 2.61
CA LEU A 10 14.63 -43.51 1.77
C LEU A 10 14.66 -44.55 0.64
N GLU A 11 14.31 -45.81 0.94
CA GLU A 11 14.20 -46.86 -0.07
C GLU A 11 13.14 -46.53 -1.13
N THR A 12 12.00 -45.98 -0.70
CA THR A 12 10.93 -45.57 -1.61
C THR A 12 11.38 -44.40 -2.48
N LEU A 13 12.06 -43.40 -1.92
CA LEU A 13 12.62 -42.29 -2.69
C LEU A 13 13.61 -42.76 -3.76
N LEU A 14 14.54 -43.65 -3.39
CA LEU A 14 15.52 -44.22 -4.33
C LEU A 14 14.87 -45.08 -5.41
N ARG A 15 13.79 -45.81 -5.07
CA ARG A 15 13.05 -46.63 -6.04
C ARG A 15 12.24 -45.78 -7.02
N LEU A 16 11.67 -44.67 -6.55
CA LEU A 16 10.85 -43.77 -7.38
C LEU A 16 11.69 -42.91 -8.31
N GLN A 17 12.87 -42.49 -7.85
CA GLN A 17 13.76 -41.59 -8.57
C GLN A 17 15.17 -42.17 -8.62
N GLY A 18 15.44 -42.97 -9.65
CA GLY A 18 16.74 -43.61 -9.89
C GLY A 18 17.90 -42.66 -10.21
N GLY A 19 17.71 -41.34 -10.08
CA GLY A 19 18.73 -40.31 -10.35
C GLY A 19 18.77 -39.20 -9.28
N LEU A 20 18.27 -39.46 -8.08
CA LEU A 20 18.17 -38.46 -6.99
C LEU A 20 19.54 -37.91 -6.54
N PHE A 21 20.64 -38.62 -6.88
CA PHE A 21 22.01 -38.20 -6.53
C PHE A 21 22.63 -37.24 -7.55
N ASP A 22 22.18 -37.26 -8.80
CA ASP A 22 22.79 -36.46 -9.88
C ASP A 22 22.09 -35.12 -10.08
N SER A 23 20.78 -35.05 -9.81
CA SER A 23 20.00 -33.83 -10.00
C SER A 23 18.84 -33.70 -9.01
N PRO A 24 18.45 -32.46 -8.65
CA PRO A 24 17.26 -32.23 -7.83
C PRO A 24 16.00 -32.75 -8.55
N ALA A 25 15.24 -33.61 -7.87
CA ALA A 25 13.99 -34.14 -8.40
C ALA A 25 12.78 -33.53 -7.68
N SER A 26 11.71 -33.24 -8.43
CA SER A 26 10.42 -32.90 -7.85
C SER A 26 9.77 -34.15 -7.27
N ILE A 27 9.40 -34.08 -5.99
CA ILE A 27 8.79 -35.20 -5.26
C ILE A 27 7.31 -34.90 -5.03
N ASP A 28 6.46 -35.91 -5.25
CA ASP A 28 5.05 -35.87 -4.90
C ASP A 28 4.85 -36.53 -3.52
N GLU A 29 4.55 -35.70 -2.50
CA GLU A 29 4.33 -36.14 -1.12
C GLU A 29 3.11 -37.06 -0.97
N GLU A 30 2.06 -36.86 -1.79
CA GLU A 30 0.83 -37.66 -1.72
C GLU A 30 1.08 -39.07 -2.25
N ARG A 31 1.81 -39.17 -3.37
CA ARG A 31 2.21 -40.47 -3.94
C ARG A 31 3.09 -41.27 -2.98
N ILE A 32 4.00 -40.62 -2.25
CA ILE A 32 4.83 -41.29 -1.23
C ILE A 32 3.98 -41.72 -0.03
N SER A 33 3.05 -40.87 0.41
CA SER A 33 2.11 -41.18 1.49
C SER A 33 1.29 -42.43 1.18
N GLN A 34 0.79 -42.57 -0.06
CA GLN A 34 0.04 -43.76 -0.50
C GLN A 34 0.88 -45.04 -0.50
N LEU A 35 2.13 -44.96 -0.95
CA LEU A 35 3.03 -46.13 -1.02
C LEU A 35 3.47 -46.62 0.36
N LEU A 36 3.70 -45.70 1.30
CA LEU A 36 4.13 -46.01 2.67
C LEU A 36 2.96 -46.22 3.65
N GLN A 37 1.73 -45.93 3.22
CA GLN A 37 0.53 -45.87 4.06
C GLN A 37 0.70 -44.94 5.29
N TRP A 38 1.41 -43.83 5.11
CA TRP A 38 1.63 -42.81 6.15
C TRP A 38 0.79 -41.57 5.86
N SER A 39 0.52 -40.75 6.86
CA SER A 39 -0.06 -39.43 6.59
C SER A 39 0.94 -38.52 5.87
N VAL A 40 0.45 -37.60 5.04
CA VAL A 40 1.30 -36.60 4.36
C VAL A 40 2.14 -35.80 5.36
N ASP A 41 1.57 -35.45 6.51
CA ASP A 41 2.28 -34.77 7.59
C ASP A 41 3.44 -35.60 8.17
N GLN A 42 3.26 -36.91 8.31
CA GLN A 42 4.33 -37.82 8.77
C GLN A 42 5.46 -37.91 7.76
N VAL A 43 5.13 -37.98 6.46
CA VAL A 43 6.13 -37.96 5.38
C VAL A 43 6.91 -36.65 5.41
N ARG A 44 6.22 -35.51 5.46
CA ARG A 44 6.83 -34.18 5.52
C ARG A 44 7.72 -33.99 6.74
N LYS A 45 7.25 -34.41 7.93
CA LYS A 45 8.04 -34.35 9.16
C LYS A 45 9.32 -35.18 9.05
N THR A 46 9.21 -36.38 8.48
CA THR A 46 10.37 -37.27 8.31
C THR A 46 11.37 -36.71 7.28
N LEU A 47 10.90 -36.11 6.19
CA LEU A 47 11.75 -35.40 5.21
C LEU A 47 12.47 -34.20 5.85
N MET A 48 11.77 -33.43 6.69
CA MET A 48 12.38 -32.34 7.46
C MET A 48 13.42 -32.84 8.45
N ASP A 49 13.17 -33.97 9.12
CA ASP A 49 14.13 -34.58 10.04
C ASP A 49 15.38 -35.08 9.28
N LEU A 50 15.22 -35.72 8.11
CA LEU A 50 16.32 -36.10 7.23
C LEU A 50 17.13 -34.90 6.73
N ARG A 51 16.45 -33.79 6.45
CA ARG A 51 17.12 -32.51 6.13
C ARG A 51 17.92 -31.97 7.29
N ARG A 52 17.39 -32.03 8.53
CA ARG A 52 18.11 -31.57 9.74
C ARG A 52 19.36 -32.39 10.03
N MET A 53 19.35 -33.67 9.64
CA MET A 53 20.49 -34.58 9.73
C MET A 53 21.45 -34.45 8.53
N ASP A 54 21.21 -33.49 7.63
CA ASP A 54 22.02 -33.22 6.44
C ASP A 54 22.12 -34.43 5.47
N VAL A 55 21.14 -35.33 5.51
CA VAL A 55 21.06 -36.51 4.64
C VAL A 55 20.50 -36.15 3.25
N LEU A 56 19.61 -35.15 3.20
CA LEU A 56 19.00 -34.66 1.96
C LEU A 56 18.68 -33.18 2.03
N THR A 57 18.56 -32.54 0.86
CA THR A 57 18.07 -31.16 0.76
C THR A 57 16.61 -31.18 0.33
N TYR A 58 15.70 -30.93 1.27
CA TYR A 58 14.26 -30.89 1.01
C TYR A 58 13.71 -29.46 1.00
N HIS A 59 13.12 -29.08 -0.13
CA HIS A 59 12.35 -27.86 -0.28
C HIS A 59 10.87 -28.23 -0.31
N ALA A 60 10.15 -27.89 0.77
CA ALA A 60 8.72 -28.10 0.83
C ALA A 60 8.00 -27.29 -0.26
N ARG A 61 6.88 -27.82 -0.75
CA ARG A 61 6.01 -27.10 -1.68
C ARG A 61 5.62 -25.76 -1.06
N ASN A 62 5.82 -24.69 -1.82
CA ASN A 62 5.36 -23.36 -1.43
C ASN A 62 3.91 -23.20 -1.92
N ASP A 63 2.96 -23.15 -1.00
CA ASP A 63 1.54 -22.91 -1.31
C ASP A 63 1.20 -21.41 -1.43
N ALA A 64 2.22 -20.54 -1.44
CA ALA A 64 2.00 -19.13 -1.71
C ALA A 64 1.41 -18.92 -3.11
N PRO A 65 0.46 -17.98 -3.28
CA PRO A 65 -0.11 -17.68 -4.58
C PRO A 65 0.99 -17.21 -5.54
N LEU A 66 1.20 -17.97 -6.61
CA LEU A 66 2.14 -17.62 -7.67
C LEU A 66 1.42 -16.82 -8.76
N VAL A 67 1.88 -15.60 -9.03
CA VAL A 67 1.42 -14.82 -10.18
C VAL A 67 2.37 -15.10 -11.33
N THR A 68 1.88 -15.83 -12.33
CA THR A 68 2.62 -16.11 -13.56
C THR A 68 2.14 -15.19 -14.67
N LEU A 69 3.08 -14.50 -15.33
CA LEU A 69 2.77 -13.78 -16.56
C LEU A 69 2.53 -14.81 -17.67
N LEU A 70 1.29 -14.88 -18.19
CA LEU A 70 0.94 -15.80 -19.27
C LEU A 70 1.55 -15.44 -20.63
N VAL A 71 2.08 -14.21 -20.74
CA VAL A 71 2.65 -13.68 -21.97
C VAL A 71 4.18 -13.80 -21.91
N PRO A 72 4.84 -14.31 -22.96
CA PRO A 72 6.29 -14.35 -23.00
C PRO A 72 6.87 -12.93 -22.90
N ARG A 73 8.05 -12.81 -22.28
CA ARG A 73 8.79 -11.55 -22.21
C ARG A 73 9.07 -11.06 -23.64
N ARG A 74 8.50 -9.92 -24.03
CA ARG A 74 8.81 -9.29 -25.31
C ARG A 74 10.21 -8.68 -25.25
N ASP A 75 11.00 -8.87 -26.30
CA ASP A 75 12.27 -8.17 -26.47
C ASP A 75 12.05 -6.66 -26.41
N ALA A 76 12.89 -5.95 -25.66
CA ALA A 76 12.77 -4.50 -25.49
C ALA A 76 12.80 -3.75 -26.84
N HIS A 77 13.60 -4.23 -27.79
CA HIS A 77 13.70 -3.66 -29.14
C HIS A 77 12.43 -3.83 -30.00
N ARG A 78 11.55 -4.77 -29.64
CA ARG A 78 10.28 -5.04 -30.33
C ARG A 78 9.07 -4.50 -29.56
N LEU A 79 9.30 -3.76 -28.47
CA LEU A 79 8.24 -3.18 -27.67
C LEU A 79 7.69 -1.93 -28.36
N THR A 80 6.52 -2.05 -28.97
CA THR A 80 5.77 -0.90 -29.51
C THR A 80 5.05 -0.20 -28.37
N LEU A 81 5.52 1.00 -28.00
CA LEU A 81 4.81 1.88 -27.07
C LEU A 81 3.85 2.77 -27.87
N ASP A 82 2.58 2.81 -27.48
CA ASP A 82 1.62 3.76 -28.05
C ASP A 82 2.01 5.20 -27.67
N PRO A 83 2.37 6.06 -28.64
CA PRO A 83 2.82 7.42 -28.35
C PRO A 83 1.75 8.26 -27.65
N ARG A 84 0.46 8.01 -27.96
CA ARG A 84 -0.66 8.72 -27.33
C ARG A 84 -0.76 8.37 -25.85
N SER A 85 -0.77 7.08 -25.51
CA SER A 85 -0.76 6.62 -24.12
C SER A 85 0.44 7.15 -23.34
N LEU A 86 1.61 7.24 -23.97
CA LEU A 86 2.81 7.78 -23.33
C LEU A 86 2.66 9.28 -23.03
N ALA A 87 2.21 10.08 -24.00
CA ALA A 87 1.94 11.50 -23.82
C ALA A 87 0.88 11.75 -22.73
N ASP A 88 -0.18 10.95 -22.68
CA ASP A 88 -1.21 11.04 -21.64
C ASP A 88 -0.68 10.70 -20.24
N ARG A 89 0.29 9.78 -20.15
CA ARG A 89 0.96 9.45 -18.88
C ARG A 89 1.87 10.58 -18.43
N GLU A 90 2.62 11.16 -19.36
CA GLU A 90 3.49 12.31 -19.10
C GLU A 90 2.67 13.51 -18.63
N LYS A 91 1.64 13.89 -19.38
CA LYS A 91 0.72 14.98 -19.00
C LYS A 91 0.17 14.79 -17.60
N ARG A 92 -0.38 13.60 -17.28
CA ARG A 92 -0.90 13.32 -15.93
C ARG A 92 0.19 13.38 -14.85
N ALA A 93 1.43 13.01 -15.17
CA ALA A 93 2.53 13.13 -14.21
C ALA A 93 2.88 14.59 -13.93
N ILE A 94 2.95 15.42 -14.97
CA ILE A 94 3.17 16.87 -14.87
C ILE A 94 2.03 17.54 -14.09
N ASP A 95 0.78 17.21 -14.40
CA ASP A 95 -0.39 17.76 -13.71
C ASP A 95 -0.37 17.45 -12.20
N ARG A 96 -0.02 16.20 -11.82
CA ARG A 96 0.15 15.82 -10.40
C ARG A 96 1.28 16.58 -9.71
N ALA A 97 2.41 16.75 -10.39
CA ALA A 97 3.54 17.51 -9.85
C ALA A 97 3.16 18.99 -9.62
N ASN A 98 2.50 19.60 -10.60
CA ASN A 98 2.01 20.98 -10.51
C ASN A 98 0.97 21.15 -9.38
N ALA A 99 0.06 20.19 -9.21
CA ALA A 99 -0.88 20.21 -8.10
C ALA A 99 -0.17 20.16 -6.74
N MET A 100 0.89 19.35 -6.60
CA MET A 100 1.69 19.31 -5.37
C MET A 100 2.45 20.62 -5.12
N ILE A 101 3.01 21.22 -6.17
CA ILE A 101 3.66 22.54 -6.08
C ILE A 101 2.64 23.59 -5.60
N ALA A 102 1.44 23.61 -6.19
CA ALA A 102 0.38 24.52 -5.81
C ALA A 102 -0.12 24.27 -4.37
N TYR A 103 -0.12 23.02 -3.92
CA TYR A 103 -0.42 22.67 -2.53
C TYR A 103 0.62 23.22 -1.56
N CYS A 104 1.91 23.15 -1.89
CA CYS A 104 3.01 23.63 -1.04
C CYS A 104 3.24 25.15 -1.12
N ALA A 105 2.77 25.82 -2.17
CA ALA A 105 2.98 27.24 -2.38
C ALA A 105 2.45 28.11 -1.20
N PRO A 106 3.12 29.24 -0.89
CA PRO A 106 2.64 30.16 0.13
C PRO A 106 1.38 30.87 -0.37
N THR A 107 0.20 30.39 0.07
CA THR A 107 -1.10 30.99 -0.25
C THR A 107 -1.99 31.06 0.98
N ASN A 108 -3.02 31.91 0.93
CA ASN A 108 -4.03 32.06 2.00
C ASN A 108 -5.25 31.11 1.82
N ALA A 109 -5.26 30.28 0.77
CA ALA A 109 -6.34 29.31 0.55
C ALA A 109 -6.26 28.10 1.51
N CYS A 110 -7.38 27.70 2.13
CA CYS A 110 -7.45 26.54 3.04
C CYS A 110 -6.84 25.28 2.40
N ARG A 111 -5.97 24.59 3.15
CA ARG A 111 -5.30 23.37 2.67
C ARG A 111 -6.26 22.21 2.40
N GLU A 112 -7.25 22.02 3.27
CA GLU A 112 -8.26 20.96 3.10
C GLU A 112 -9.10 21.20 1.85
N GLY A 113 -9.53 22.44 1.60
CA GLY A 113 -10.23 22.80 0.37
C GLY A 113 -9.37 22.56 -0.88
N HIS A 114 -8.04 22.68 -0.78
CA HIS A 114 -7.14 22.33 -1.89
C HIS A 114 -7.13 20.82 -2.16
N LEU A 115 -7.09 20.00 -1.11
CA LEU A 115 -7.12 18.53 -1.23
C LEU A 115 -8.46 18.04 -1.80
N LEU A 116 -9.58 18.57 -1.30
CA LEU A 116 -10.91 18.22 -1.79
C LEU A 116 -11.02 18.48 -3.31
N ARG A 117 -10.59 19.65 -3.78
CA ARG A 117 -10.58 19.96 -5.23
C ARG A 117 -9.71 19.00 -6.03
N TYR A 118 -8.54 18.63 -5.51
CA TYR A 118 -7.63 17.70 -6.18
C TYR A 118 -8.27 16.32 -6.38
N PHE A 119 -9.06 15.84 -5.41
CA PHE A 119 -9.81 14.59 -5.52
C PHE A 119 -11.18 14.74 -6.21
N GLY A 120 -11.51 15.93 -6.72
CA GLY A 120 -12.77 16.18 -7.43
C GLY A 120 -13.98 16.42 -6.52
N GLU A 121 -13.75 16.67 -5.24
CA GLU A 121 -14.79 16.96 -4.25
C GLU A 121 -15.13 18.45 -4.18
N ALA A 122 -16.40 18.76 -3.90
CA ALA A 122 -16.87 20.13 -3.78
C ALA A 122 -16.38 20.80 -2.48
N VAL A 123 -15.93 22.05 -2.58
CA VAL A 123 -15.53 22.85 -1.41
C VAL A 123 -16.70 23.75 -1.01
N THR A 124 -17.33 23.44 0.12
CA THR A 124 -18.48 24.21 0.63
C THR A 124 -18.07 25.35 1.56
N ARG A 125 -17.02 25.15 2.36
CA ARG A 125 -16.53 26.13 3.33
C ARG A 125 -15.03 25.99 3.59
N THR A 126 -14.44 27.04 4.13
CA THR A 126 -13.09 26.96 4.70
C THR A 126 -13.09 26.02 5.91
N CYS A 127 -12.04 25.23 6.04
CA CYS A 127 -11.89 24.22 7.09
C CYS A 127 -11.75 24.76 8.52
N GLY A 128 -11.28 26.00 8.70
CA GLY A 128 -11.05 26.62 10.02
C GLY A 128 -9.86 26.05 10.82
N ARG A 129 -9.47 24.79 10.57
CA ARG A 129 -8.46 24.08 11.37
C ARG A 129 -7.05 24.03 10.76
N CYS A 130 -6.88 24.30 9.46
CA CYS A 130 -5.54 24.27 8.86
C CYS A 130 -4.67 25.46 9.28
N ASP A 131 -3.36 25.33 9.11
CA ASP A 131 -2.36 26.39 9.35
C ASP A 131 -2.69 27.71 8.63
N ARG A 132 -3.22 27.64 7.40
CA ARG A 132 -3.60 28.83 6.62
C ARG A 132 -4.87 29.50 7.15
N CYS A 133 -5.86 28.72 7.57
CA CYS A 133 -7.10 29.25 8.19
C CYS A 133 -6.80 29.89 9.54
N THR A 134 -6.04 29.21 10.40
CA THR A 134 -5.66 29.73 11.72
C THR A 134 -4.80 30.99 11.62
N ARG A 135 -3.87 31.06 10.65
CA ARG A 135 -3.11 32.29 10.38
C ARG A 135 -4.02 33.45 9.94
N ARG A 136 -4.99 33.17 9.06
CA ARG A 136 -5.96 34.15 8.58
C ARG A 136 -6.85 34.68 9.72
N GLU A 137 -7.40 33.80 10.54
CA GLU A 137 -8.20 34.19 11.71
C GLU A 137 -7.42 35.07 12.68
N ARG A 138 -6.14 34.77 12.92
CA ARG A 138 -5.27 35.63 13.74
C ARG A 138 -5.08 37.02 13.12
N SER A 139 -4.86 37.09 11.81
CA SER A 139 -4.70 38.38 11.12
C SER A 139 -5.99 39.20 11.07
N GLU A 140 -7.15 38.55 10.96
CA GLU A 140 -8.45 39.22 10.98
C GLU A 140 -8.76 39.77 12.38
N ARG A 141 -8.44 39.04 13.45
CA ARG A 141 -8.59 39.51 14.84
C ARG A 141 -7.64 40.67 15.20
N SER A 142 -6.46 40.75 14.60
CA SER A 142 -5.53 41.87 14.83
C SER A 142 -5.88 43.12 14.03
N ASN A 143 -6.69 42.99 12.99
CA ASN A 143 -7.14 44.09 12.13
C ASN A 143 -8.55 44.59 12.49
N ASP A 144 -9.13 44.11 13.60
CA ASP A 144 -10.34 44.69 14.14
C ASP A 144 -9.98 46.10 14.66
N PRO A 145 -10.46 47.19 14.04
CA PRO A 145 -10.39 48.49 14.68
C PRO A 145 -11.36 48.37 15.85
N GLY A 146 -10.82 47.98 17.01
CA GLY A 146 -11.62 47.83 18.23
C GLY A 146 -12.52 49.03 18.34
N ILE A 147 -13.83 48.79 18.46
CA ILE A 147 -14.84 49.84 18.56
C ILE A 147 -14.34 50.81 19.63
N ASP A 148 -14.13 52.08 19.25
CA ASP A 148 -13.67 53.09 20.19
C ASP A 148 -14.70 53.12 21.34
N PRO A 149 -14.28 53.01 22.62
CA PRO A 149 -15.20 53.13 23.75
C PRO A 149 -16.14 54.35 23.66
N SER A 150 -15.72 55.44 23.00
CA SER A 150 -16.57 56.60 22.74
C SER A 150 -17.69 56.36 21.71
N ASP A 151 -17.51 55.47 20.74
CA ASP A 151 -18.56 55.07 19.80
C ASP A 151 -19.64 54.23 20.50
N ILE A 152 -19.26 53.47 21.53
CA ILE A 152 -20.20 52.72 22.38
C ILE A 152 -21.03 53.67 23.25
N GLU A 153 -20.43 54.76 23.75
CA GLU A 153 -21.14 55.81 24.49
C GLU A 153 -22.11 56.59 23.59
N LEU A 154 -21.73 56.91 22.34
CA LEU A 154 -22.61 57.60 21.40
C LEU A 154 -23.86 56.76 21.07
N LEU A 155 -23.67 55.47 20.80
CA LEU A 155 -24.76 54.54 20.50
C LEU A 155 -25.69 54.31 21.71
N ARG A 156 -25.16 54.39 22.93
CA ARG A 156 -25.96 54.35 24.16
C ARG A 156 -26.76 55.64 24.36
N TRP A 157 -26.14 56.81 24.14
CA TRP A 157 -26.82 58.10 24.24
C TRP A 157 -27.96 58.23 23.23
N GLU A 158 -27.76 57.80 21.98
CA GLU A 158 -28.79 57.81 20.92
C GLU A 158 -29.96 56.86 21.21
N ALA A 159 -29.70 55.74 21.89
CA ALA A 159 -30.75 54.81 22.32
C ALA A 159 -31.61 55.39 23.46
N ASP A 160 -30.98 56.09 24.40
CA ASP A 160 -31.67 56.70 25.56
C ASP A 160 -32.44 57.98 25.19
N HIS A 161 -32.06 58.67 24.10
CA HIS A 161 -32.69 59.93 23.66
C HIS A 161 -33.62 59.75 22.44
N ARG A 162 -34.00 58.51 22.11
CA ARG A 162 -35.00 58.25 21.08
C ARG A 162 -36.38 58.66 21.60
N ILE A 163 -36.79 59.89 21.28
CA ILE A 163 -38.15 60.38 21.55
C ILE A 163 -39.14 59.47 20.81
N PRO A 164 -40.07 58.79 21.50
CA PRO A 164 -41.07 57.97 20.84
C PRO A 164 -42.05 58.89 20.10
N SER A 165 -42.33 58.55 18.84
CA SER A 165 -43.38 59.15 18.01
C SER A 165 -44.77 58.84 18.55
#